data_AF-A0A1B6I9N5-F1
#
_entry.id   AF-A0A1B6I9N5-F1
#
_cell.length_a   1.000
_cell.length_b   1.000
_cell.length_c   1.000
_cell.angle_alpha   90.00
_cell.angle_beta   90.00
_cell.angle_gamma   90.00
#
_symmetry.space_group_name_H-M   'P 1'
#
loop_
_entity.id
_entity.type
_entity.pdbx_description
1 polymer ?
#
loop_
_entity_poly.entity_id
_entity_poly.type
_entity_poly.pdbx_seq_one_letter_code
_entity_poly.pdbx_strand_id
1 'polypeptide(L)'
;MILATLAVVYFTSKSDKETMLARQKEQVQGRGHNVDCSPDYLKDLNAFPGCVPEKCGRYVSDRLVTEVEADLLLDIGRRGLALGSAEGGAAILDLHSGALSKGKHFVNIYSLNNTDQLFSVQDFATYRVVRTKIQHAVA
;
A
#
# COMPACT_ATOMS: atom_id res chain seq x y z
N MET A 1 -1.18 -47.41 -17.54
CA MET A 1 -0.66 -47.03 -16.20
C MET A 1 0.07 -45.69 -16.24
N ILE A 2 1.13 -45.53 -17.04
CA ILE A 2 1.93 -44.27 -17.11
C ILE A 2 1.09 -43.05 -17.53
N LEU A 3 0.21 -43.20 -18.53
CA LEU A 3 -0.66 -42.11 -18.97
C LEU A 3 -1.69 -41.68 -17.91
N ALA A 4 -2.22 -42.64 -17.15
CA ALA A 4 -3.15 -42.36 -16.06
C ALA A 4 -2.44 -41.64 -14.90
N THR A 5 -1.20 -42.04 -14.57
CA THR A 5 -0.40 -41.34 -13.55
C THR A 5 -0.01 -39.94 -14.00
N LEU A 6 0.34 -39.75 -15.28
CA LEU A 6 0.65 -38.42 -15.83
C LEU A 6 -0.58 -37.51 -15.86
N ALA A 7 -1.76 -38.05 -16.20
CA ALA A 7 -3.01 -37.30 -16.15
C ALA A 7 -3.35 -36.89 -14.71
N VAL A 8 -3.24 -37.80 -13.73
CA VAL A 8 -3.45 -37.48 -12.31
C VAL A 8 -2.49 -36.38 -11.88
N VAL A 9 -1.19 -36.49 -12.15
CA VAL A 9 -0.21 -35.44 -11.79
C VAL A 9 -0.51 -34.10 -12.47
N TYR A 10 -0.91 -34.11 -13.74
CA TYR A 10 -1.27 -32.89 -14.46
C TYR A 10 -2.49 -32.19 -13.82
N PHE A 11 -3.54 -32.96 -13.50
CA PHE A 11 -4.75 -32.42 -12.88
C PHE A 11 -4.58 -32.07 -11.39
N THR A 12 -3.70 -32.75 -10.65
CA THR A 12 -3.45 -32.47 -9.23
C THR A 12 -2.34 -31.44 -9.00
N SER A 13 -1.43 -31.23 -9.96
CA SER A 13 -0.40 -30.17 -9.85
C SER A 13 -0.95 -28.76 -10.05
N LYS A 14 -2.18 -28.65 -10.56
CA LYS A 14 -2.96 -27.43 -10.69
C LYS A 14 -3.64 -26.97 -9.39
N SER A 15 -3.31 -27.57 -8.24
CA SER A 15 -3.59 -26.94 -6.95
C SER A 15 -2.87 -25.60 -6.91
N ASP A 16 -3.61 -24.50 -6.75
CA ASP A 16 -3.02 -23.18 -6.54
C ASP A 16 -1.92 -23.30 -5.47
N LYS A 17 -0.69 -22.98 -5.85
CA LYS A 17 0.47 -22.99 -4.94
C LYS A 17 0.42 -21.73 -4.08
N GLU A 18 -0.66 -21.58 -3.34
CA GLU A 18 -0.79 -20.50 -2.37
C GLU A 18 0.31 -20.66 -1.31
N THR A 19 1.16 -19.64 -1.20
CA THR A 19 2.17 -19.58 -0.15
C THR A 19 1.62 -18.76 1.00
N MET A 20 1.54 -19.37 2.19
CA MET A 20 1.08 -18.69 3.39
C MET A 20 2.07 -17.57 3.76
N LEU A 21 1.64 -16.31 3.63
CA LEU A 21 2.49 -15.15 3.94
C LEU A 21 2.67 -14.95 5.45
N ALA A 22 1.58 -14.96 6.23
CA ALA A 22 1.61 -14.88 7.68
C ALA A 22 0.34 -15.49 8.29
N ARG A 23 0.42 -16.01 9.53
CA ARG A 23 -0.77 -16.44 10.28
C ARG A 23 -1.31 -15.30 11.15
N GLN A 24 -2.62 -15.27 11.40
CA GLN A 24 -3.25 -14.25 12.26
C GLN A 24 -2.65 -14.16 13.68
N LYS A 25 -2.19 -15.29 14.23
CA LYS A 25 -1.61 -15.37 15.59
C LYS A 25 -0.09 -15.26 15.62
N GLU A 26 0.54 -15.11 14.46
CA GLU A 26 2.00 -14.97 14.33
C GLU A 26 2.39 -13.51 14.55
N GLN A 27 3.49 -13.26 15.28
CA GLN A 27 4.09 -11.93 15.35
C GLN A 27 5.27 -11.86 14.38
N VAL A 28 5.13 -11.11 13.29
CA VAL A 28 6.07 -11.02 12.18
C VAL A 28 6.94 -9.77 12.31
N GLN A 29 8.26 -9.94 12.47
CA GLN A 29 9.18 -8.79 12.44
C GLN A 29 9.21 -8.12 11.07
N GLY A 30 9.22 -8.93 10.02
CA GLY A 30 9.28 -8.53 8.62
C GLY A 30 9.45 -9.77 7.76
N ARG A 31 8.61 -9.93 6.75
CA ARG A 31 8.71 -11.03 5.80
C ARG A 31 8.32 -10.54 4.41
N GLY A 32 9.25 -10.68 3.48
CA GLY A 32 9.02 -10.47 2.05
C GLY A 32 8.84 -11.79 1.32
N HIS A 33 7.97 -11.82 0.33
CA HIS A 33 7.87 -12.90 -0.66
C HIS A 33 7.89 -12.28 -2.05
N ASN A 34 8.85 -12.68 -2.89
CA ASN A 34 8.89 -12.24 -4.27
C ASN A 34 7.73 -12.87 -5.03
N VAL A 35 7.12 -12.08 -5.91
CA VAL A 35 6.09 -12.55 -6.84
C VAL A 35 6.47 -12.11 -8.24
N ASP A 36 6.04 -12.86 -9.24
CA ASP A 36 6.26 -12.46 -10.62
C ASP A 36 5.53 -11.15 -10.89
N CYS A 37 6.24 -10.20 -11.50
CA CYS A 37 5.63 -8.96 -11.95
C CYS A 37 4.62 -9.24 -13.06
N SER A 38 3.52 -8.46 -13.10
CA SER A 38 2.57 -8.57 -14.20
C SER A 38 3.22 -8.11 -15.52
N PRO A 39 2.78 -8.64 -16.68
CA PRO A 39 3.31 -8.21 -17.97
C PRO A 39 3.18 -6.71 -18.22
N ASP A 40 2.14 -6.08 -17.71
CA ASP A 40 1.97 -4.63 -17.81
C ASP A 40 2.97 -3.87 -16.94
N TYR A 41 3.24 -4.34 -15.72
CA TYR A 41 4.23 -3.72 -14.85
C TYR A 41 5.66 -3.84 -15.40
N LEU A 42 5.96 -4.92 -16.12
CA LEU A 42 7.25 -5.05 -16.83
C LEU A 42 7.45 -3.96 -17.89
N LYS A 43 6.38 -3.41 -18.47
CA LYS A 43 6.48 -2.27 -19.39
C LYS A 43 6.88 -1.00 -18.62
N ASP A 44 6.30 -0.79 -17.44
CA ASP A 44 6.59 0.37 -16.58
C ASP A 44 8.06 0.37 -16.11
N LEU A 45 8.62 -0.79 -15.77
CA LEU A 45 10.05 -0.94 -15.44
C LEU A 45 10.97 -0.38 -16.54
N ASN A 46 10.62 -0.65 -17.80
CA ASN A 46 11.40 -0.18 -18.95
C ASN A 46 11.15 1.30 -19.25
N ALA A 47 9.93 1.78 -19.07
CA ALA A 47 9.54 3.16 -19.36
C ALA A 47 10.05 4.15 -18.30
N PHE A 48 10.16 3.72 -17.04
CA PHE A 48 10.46 4.60 -15.91
C PHE A 48 11.61 4.07 -15.02
N PRO A 49 12.82 3.90 -15.58
CA PRO A 49 13.95 3.35 -14.84
C PRO A 49 14.28 4.22 -13.62
N GLY A 50 14.35 3.60 -12.44
CA GLY A 50 14.64 4.27 -11.17
C GLY A 50 13.44 4.96 -10.49
N CYS A 51 12.27 5.00 -11.14
CA CYS A 51 11.05 5.60 -10.56
C CYS A 51 10.07 4.57 -9.97
N VAL A 52 10.18 3.31 -10.38
CA VAL A 52 9.32 2.22 -9.94
C VAL A 52 10.15 1.10 -9.26
N PRO A 53 9.59 0.37 -8.28
CA PRO A 53 10.26 -0.79 -7.68
C PRO A 53 10.75 -1.80 -8.72
N GLU A 54 12.03 -2.18 -8.66
CA GLU A 54 12.64 -3.13 -9.60
C GLU A 54 12.13 -4.58 -9.46
N LYS A 55 11.55 -4.91 -8.31
CA LYS A 55 11.08 -6.26 -7.96
C LYS A 55 9.66 -6.19 -7.42
N CYS A 56 8.82 -7.13 -7.85
CA CYS A 56 7.49 -7.29 -7.32
C CYS A 56 7.50 -8.25 -6.12
N GLY A 57 6.77 -7.88 -5.07
CA GLY A 57 6.72 -8.68 -3.86
C GLY A 57 5.50 -8.38 -3.00
N ARG A 58 5.28 -9.26 -2.03
CA ARG A 58 4.40 -9.04 -0.88
C ARG A 58 5.29 -8.89 0.35
N TYR A 59 4.96 -7.94 1.22
CA TYR A 59 5.68 -7.72 2.47
C TYR A 59 4.69 -7.60 3.62
N VAL A 60 5.03 -8.17 4.77
CA VAL A 60 4.25 -8.08 6.01
C VAL A 60 5.16 -7.86 7.21
N SER A 61 4.76 -6.98 8.12
CA SER A 61 5.46 -6.71 9.39
C SER A 61 4.48 -6.14 10.41
N ASP A 62 4.57 -6.61 11.65
CA ASP A 62 3.81 -6.11 12.80
C ASP A 62 4.59 -5.05 13.60
N ARG A 63 5.85 -4.77 13.24
CA ARG A 63 6.73 -3.87 14.02
C ARG A 63 7.24 -2.66 13.26
N LEU A 64 6.97 -2.58 11.95
CA LEU A 64 7.47 -1.50 11.10
C LEU A 64 6.86 -0.14 11.44
N VAL A 65 5.56 -0.12 11.74
CA VAL A 65 4.80 1.07 12.18
C VAL A 65 4.33 0.81 13.60
N THR A 66 4.67 1.71 14.52
CA THR A 66 4.24 1.60 15.92
C THR A 66 2.76 1.96 16.08
N GLU A 67 2.14 1.50 17.16
CA GLU A 67 0.74 1.86 17.48
C GLU A 67 0.55 3.39 17.57
N VAL A 68 1.49 4.09 18.20
CA VAL A 68 1.47 5.56 18.31
C VAL A 68 1.53 6.22 16.94
N GLU A 69 2.39 5.74 16.03
CA GLU A 69 2.46 6.26 14.67
C GLU A 69 1.16 5.97 13.90
N ALA A 70 0.57 4.78 14.07
CA ALA A 70 -0.70 4.43 13.46
C ALA A 70 -1.85 5.33 13.95
N ASP A 71 -1.91 5.60 15.26
CA ASP A 71 -2.92 6.49 15.85
C ASP A 71 -2.79 7.93 15.34
N LEU A 72 -1.55 8.44 15.23
CA LEU A 72 -1.28 9.76 14.66
C LEU A 72 -1.68 9.83 13.17
N LEU A 73 -1.35 8.80 12.38
CA LEU A 73 -1.76 8.72 10.98
C LEU A 73 -3.29 8.63 10.83
N LEU A 74 -3.95 7.92 11.73
CA LEU A 74 -5.41 7.82 11.77
C LEU A 74 -6.05 9.18 12.06
N ASP A 75 -5.52 9.94 13.01
CA ASP A 75 -5.98 11.31 13.30
C ASP A 75 -5.83 12.24 12.09
N ILE A 76 -4.65 12.23 11.46
CA ILE A 76 -4.38 13.00 10.23
C ILE A 76 -5.38 12.63 9.14
N GLY A 77 -5.57 11.32 8.89
CA GLY A 77 -6.51 10.81 7.90
C GLY A 77 -7.95 11.26 8.19
N ARG A 78 -8.40 11.17 9.44
CA ARG A 78 -9.75 11.59 9.85
C ARG A 78 -9.97 13.08 9.61
N ARG A 79 -9.05 13.94 10.06
CA ARG A 79 -9.17 15.40 9.87
C ARG A 79 -9.21 15.78 8.39
N GLY A 80 -8.31 15.20 7.58
CA GLY A 80 -8.26 15.50 6.14
C GLY A 80 -9.46 14.97 5.36
N LEU A 81 -9.86 13.71 5.59
CA LEU A 81 -11.00 13.10 4.90
C LEU A 81 -12.34 13.71 5.31
N ALA A 82 -12.46 14.30 6.50
CA ALA A 82 -13.68 14.99 6.93
C ALA A 82 -14.01 16.22 6.06
N LEU A 83 -13.04 16.78 5.34
CA LEU A 83 -13.26 17.87 4.38
C LEU A 83 -13.66 17.38 2.99
N GLY A 84 -13.55 16.07 2.76
CA GLY A 84 -13.81 15.42 1.50
C GLY A 84 -15.18 14.74 1.48
N SER A 85 -15.55 14.30 0.30
CA SER A 85 -16.65 13.38 0.09
C SER A 85 -16.35 12.55 -1.14
N ALA A 86 -16.79 11.29 -1.15
CA ALA A 86 -16.71 10.45 -2.34
C ALA A 86 -18.13 10.04 -2.74
N GLU A 87 -18.46 10.22 -4.01
CA GLU A 87 -19.70 9.66 -4.55
C GLU A 87 -19.43 8.20 -4.96
N GLY A 88 -20.01 7.26 -4.20
CA GLY A 88 -19.92 5.82 -4.43
C GLY A 88 -18.73 5.13 -3.73
N GLY A 89 -17.50 5.50 -4.08
CA GLY A 89 -16.27 4.80 -3.66
C GLY A 89 -15.63 5.28 -2.34
N ALA A 90 -14.40 4.83 -2.09
CA ALA A 90 -13.60 5.32 -0.96
C ALA A 90 -13.11 6.75 -1.21
N ALA A 91 -13.14 7.60 -0.18
CA ALA A 91 -12.51 8.90 -0.23
C ALA A 91 -10.99 8.75 -0.14
N ILE A 92 -10.28 9.50 -0.99
CA ILE A 92 -8.82 9.47 -1.11
C ILE A 92 -8.26 10.81 -0.64
N LEU A 93 -7.18 10.76 0.13
CA LEU A 93 -6.38 11.89 0.56
C LEU A 93 -4.91 11.58 0.26
N ASP A 94 -4.27 12.43 -0.53
CA ASP A 94 -2.83 12.43 -0.75
C ASP A 94 -2.23 13.70 -0.11
N LEU A 95 -1.51 13.51 1.00
CA LEU A 95 -0.84 14.60 1.70
C LEU A 95 0.32 15.22 0.89
N HIS A 96 0.93 14.48 -0.03
CA HIS A 96 2.06 14.98 -0.80
C HIS A 96 1.62 15.96 -1.89
N SER A 97 0.60 15.58 -2.67
CA SER A 97 0.04 16.44 -3.72
C SER A 97 -1.05 17.39 -3.22
N GLY A 98 -1.63 17.11 -2.05
CA GLY A 98 -2.81 17.79 -1.53
C GLY A 98 -4.13 17.30 -2.13
N ALA A 99 -4.12 16.24 -2.95
CA ALA A 99 -5.33 15.75 -3.61
C ALA A 99 -6.31 15.14 -2.59
N LEU A 100 -7.52 15.68 -2.54
CA LEU A 100 -8.62 15.22 -1.69
C LEU A 100 -9.84 14.93 -2.57
N SER A 101 -10.48 13.78 -2.38
CA SER A 101 -11.76 13.47 -3.04
C SER A 101 -12.88 14.41 -2.60
N LYS A 102 -13.60 14.97 -3.57
CA LYS A 102 -14.79 15.80 -3.36
C LYS A 102 -15.82 15.50 -4.46
N GLY A 103 -16.82 14.68 -4.12
CA GLY A 103 -17.79 14.14 -5.08
C GLY A 103 -17.10 13.20 -6.09
N LYS A 104 -17.06 13.61 -7.36
CA LYS A 104 -16.45 12.86 -8.48
C LYS A 104 -15.06 13.37 -8.88
N HIS A 105 -14.52 14.37 -8.18
CA HIS A 105 -13.28 15.04 -8.54
C HIS A 105 -12.29 15.09 -7.38
N PHE A 106 -11.04 15.43 -7.69
CA PHE A 106 -10.02 15.77 -6.71
C PHE A 106 -9.86 17.28 -6.62
N VAL A 107 -9.75 17.79 -5.39
CA VAL A 107 -9.42 19.19 -5.11
C VAL A 107 -8.13 19.27 -4.31
N ASN A 108 -7.43 20.39 -4.39
CA ASN A 108 -6.29 20.65 -3.52
C ASN A 108 -6.79 21.08 -2.13
N ILE A 109 -6.54 20.26 -1.12
CA ILE A 109 -6.94 20.52 0.27
C ILE A 109 -6.29 21.78 0.85
N TYR A 110 -5.09 22.12 0.39
CA TYR A 110 -4.33 23.29 0.84
C TYR A 110 -4.85 24.61 0.27
N SER A 111 -5.70 24.56 -0.76
CA SER A 111 -6.37 25.75 -1.30
C SER A 111 -7.79 25.93 -0.76
N LEU A 112 -8.26 25.05 0.12
CA LEU A 112 -9.58 25.20 0.74
C LEU A 112 -9.53 26.28 1.83
N ASN A 113 -10.63 27.01 2.00
CA ASN A 113 -10.71 28.01 3.05
C ASN A 113 -10.62 27.35 4.44
N ASN A 114 -9.92 28.02 5.37
CA ASN A 114 -9.75 27.60 6.77
C ASN A 114 -9.01 26.28 6.97
N THR A 115 -8.10 25.89 6.07
CA THR A 115 -7.26 24.69 6.24
C THR A 115 -5.82 24.98 6.68
N ASP A 116 -5.47 26.23 6.96
CA ASP A 116 -4.12 26.65 7.36
C ASP A 116 -3.62 25.95 8.64
N GLN A 117 -4.54 25.51 9.50
CA GLN A 117 -4.26 24.77 10.73
C GLN A 117 -4.71 23.31 10.66
N LEU A 118 -5.09 22.83 9.47
CA LEU A 118 -5.60 21.48 9.31
C LEU A 118 -4.54 20.43 9.60
N PHE A 119 -3.27 20.68 9.27
CA PHE A 119 -2.14 19.80 9.56
C PHE A 119 -0.99 20.58 10.19
N SER A 120 -0.38 20.00 11.22
CA SER A 120 0.78 20.55 11.90
C SER A 120 2.10 20.13 11.23
N VAL A 121 3.20 20.80 11.59
CA VAL A 121 4.55 20.38 11.16
C VAL A 121 4.88 18.97 11.66
N GLN A 122 4.39 18.62 12.84
CA GLN A 122 4.53 17.29 13.45
C GLN A 122 3.75 16.22 12.68
N ASP A 123 2.59 16.55 12.12
CA ASP A 123 1.82 15.64 11.26
C ASP A 123 2.64 15.26 10.03
N PHE A 124 3.21 16.25 9.34
CA PHE A 124 4.08 16.02 8.18
C PHE A 124 5.39 15.32 8.53
N ALA A 125 5.92 15.54 9.74
CA ALA A 125 7.09 14.82 10.21
C ALA A 125 6.78 13.32 10.41
N THR A 126 5.67 13.01 11.09
CA THR A 126 5.20 11.64 11.33
C THR A 126 4.95 10.90 10.01
N TYR A 127 4.20 11.53 9.09
CA TYR A 127 3.94 10.97 7.76
C TYR A 127 5.23 10.66 7.00
N ARG A 128 6.20 11.58 6.98
CA ARG A 128 7.49 11.34 6.32
C ARG A 128 8.28 10.21 6.96
N VAL A 129 8.37 10.17 8.27
CA VAL A 129 9.08 9.11 9.00
C VAL A 129 8.49 7.75 8.67
N VAL A 130 7.16 7.59 8.75
CA VAL A 130 6.50 6.32 8.44
C VAL A 130 6.68 5.94 6.97
N ARG A 131 6.50 6.89 6.04
CA ARG A 131 6.72 6.64 4.61
C ARG A 131 8.13 6.15 4.33
N THR A 132 9.14 6.79 4.92
CA THR A 132 10.55 6.43 4.75
C THR A 132 10.86 5.07 5.38
N LYS A 133 10.31 4.74 6.56
CA LYS A 133 10.41 3.39 7.14
C LYS A 133 9.86 2.33 6.20
N ILE A 134 8.66 2.56 5.65
CA ILE A 134 8.03 1.63 4.71
C ILE A 134 8.89 1.47 3.46
N GLN A 135 9.35 2.59 2.88
CA GLN A 135 10.21 2.57 1.70
C GLN A 135 11.47 1.73 1.92
N HIS A 136 12.22 1.96 3.01
CA HIS A 136 13.41 1.17 3.33
C HIS A 136 13.15 -0.31 3.63
N ALA A 137 11.94 -0.65 4.08
CA ALA A 137 11.60 -2.04 4.37
C ALA A 137 11.26 -2.85 3.11
N VAL A 138 10.82 -2.19 2.03
CA VAL A 138 10.30 -2.84 0.82
C VAL A 138 11.10 -2.56 -0.46
N ALA A 139 11.97 -1.56 -0.48
CA ALA A 139 12.72 -1.09 -1.65
C ALA A 139 14.21 -0.86 -1.34
#